data_AF-A0A2V7XMG0-F1
#
_entry.id   AF-A0A2V7XMG0-F1
#
_cell.length_a   1.000
_cell.length_b   1.000
_cell.length_c   1.000
_cell.angle_alpha   90.00
_cell.angle_beta   90.00
_cell.angle_gamma   90.00
#
_symmetry.space_group_name_H-M   'P 1'
#
loop_
_entity.id
_entity.type
_entity.pdbx_description
1 polymer ?
#
loop_
_entity_poly.entity_id
_entity_poly.type
_entity_poly.pdbx_seq_one_letter_code
_entity_poly.pdbx_strand_id
1 'polypeptide(L)'
;YSSAFYALRDTRTPLRYAVLRVALTGVLGYLFALPLRPLLIDALQFAHVPLPLIQGSTKPLGAIALTATAGIAGWLEFVLLRRSLGRRIGPVPLSRGYLIRLWTSAVVAGITGAAFYVYITPRLGVHLPHFLPDIRDGLIVCAIFGVIYFAIALALGVPEARATLARFRLRSDA
;
A
#
# COMPACT_ATOMS: atom_id res chain seq x y z
N TYR A 1 -9.90 5.15 -11.50
CA TYR A 1 -10.54 6.44 -11.80
C TYR A 1 -10.26 6.94 -13.22
N SER A 2 -9.04 6.80 -13.75
CA SER A 2 -8.73 7.22 -15.14
C SER A 2 -9.64 6.57 -16.21
N SER A 3 -9.95 5.28 -16.07
CA SER A 3 -10.88 4.54 -16.95
C SER A 3 -12.30 5.12 -17.02
N ALA A 4 -12.80 5.72 -15.92
CA ALA A 4 -14.12 6.37 -15.91
C ALA A 4 -14.13 7.69 -16.70
N PHE A 5 -13.01 8.43 -16.71
CA PHE A 5 -12.87 9.65 -17.50
C PHE A 5 -12.73 9.34 -19.01
N TYR A 6 -12.08 8.23 -19.37
CA TYR A 6 -12.07 7.75 -20.76
C TYR A 6 -13.46 7.36 -21.26
N ALA A 7 -14.27 6.72 -20.42
CA ALA A 7 -15.66 6.39 -20.76
C ALA A 7 -16.54 7.65 -20.96
N LEU A 8 -16.21 8.75 -20.27
CA LEU A 8 -16.88 10.05 -20.39
C LEU A 8 -16.32 10.94 -21.53
N ARG A 9 -15.41 10.42 -22.36
CA ARG A 9 -14.73 11.16 -23.45
C ARG A 9 -13.98 12.43 -22.99
N ASP A 10 -13.63 12.54 -21.71
CA ASP A 10 -12.83 13.67 -21.18
C ASP A 10 -11.41 13.21 -20.86
N THR A 11 -10.50 13.43 -21.82
CA THR A 11 -9.08 13.06 -21.70
C THR A 11 -8.20 14.18 -21.13
N ARG A 12 -8.71 15.42 -21.07
CA ARG A 12 -7.94 16.60 -20.66
C ARG A 12 -7.77 16.68 -19.15
N THR A 13 -8.80 16.28 -18.41
CA THR A 13 -8.81 16.38 -16.95
C THR A 13 -7.84 15.38 -16.28
N PRO A 14 -7.77 14.10 -16.68
CA PRO A 14 -6.79 13.15 -16.15
C PRO A 14 -5.34 13.54 -16.46
N LEU A 15 -5.09 14.05 -17.68
CA LEU A 15 -3.75 14.41 -18.12
C LEU A 15 -3.16 15.55 -17.26
N ARG A 16 -3.96 16.57 -16.92
CA ARG A 16 -3.52 17.68 -16.05
C ARG A 16 -3.12 17.20 -14.66
N TYR A 17 -3.84 16.24 -14.09
CA TYR A 17 -3.48 15.68 -12.78
C TYR A 17 -2.26 14.78 -12.82
N ALA A 18 -2.07 14.02 -13.91
CA ALA A 18 -0.86 13.25 -14.12
C ALA A 18 0.37 14.16 -14.24
N VAL A 19 0.27 15.26 -14.99
CA VAL A 19 1.35 16.26 -15.09
C VAL A 19 1.62 16.90 -13.72
N LEU A 20 0.57 17.29 -12.99
CA LEU A 20 0.71 17.84 -11.64
C LEU A 20 1.38 16.83 -10.69
N ARG A 21 1.05 15.54 -10.78
CA ARG A 21 1.70 14.48 -10.01
C ARG A 21 3.18 14.38 -10.34
N VAL A 22 3.53 14.34 -11.62
CA VAL A 22 4.95 14.24 -12.04
C VAL A 22 5.73 15.45 -11.57
N ALA A 23 5.16 16.66 -11.71
CA ALA A 23 5.75 17.89 -11.21
C ALA A 23 5.91 17.88 -9.67
N LEU A 24 4.86 17.50 -8.93
CA LEU A 24 4.91 17.37 -7.47
C LEU A 24 5.94 16.32 -7.03
N THR A 25 5.95 15.14 -7.65
CA THR A 25 6.91 14.07 -7.33
C THR A 25 8.34 14.52 -7.60
N GLY A 26 8.57 15.22 -8.72
CA GLY A 26 9.88 15.77 -9.06
C GLY A 26 10.32 16.85 -8.08
N VAL A 27 9.46 17.83 -7.79
CA VAL A 27 9.78 18.95 -6.88
C VAL A 27 9.96 18.47 -5.45
N LEU A 28 8.99 17.72 -4.90
CA LEU A 28 9.10 17.17 -3.55
C LEU A 28 10.27 16.19 -3.47
N GLY A 29 10.43 15.31 -4.46
CA GLY A 29 11.53 14.37 -4.52
C GLY A 29 12.89 15.06 -4.53
N TYR A 30 13.06 16.11 -5.34
CA TYR A 30 14.27 16.91 -5.37
C TYR A 30 14.53 17.61 -4.03
N LEU A 31 13.50 18.25 -3.46
CA LEU A 31 13.58 18.97 -2.19
C LEU A 31 13.94 18.04 -1.01
N PHE A 32 13.29 16.88 -0.91
CA PHE A 32 13.58 15.93 0.17
C PHE A 32 14.89 15.15 -0.03
N ALA A 33 15.30 14.89 -1.28
CA ALA A 33 16.53 14.14 -1.54
C ALA A 33 17.81 14.97 -1.33
N LEU A 34 17.76 16.28 -1.56
CA LEU A 34 18.93 17.16 -1.56
C LEU A 34 18.90 18.20 -0.43
N PRO A 35 18.11 19.30 -0.48
CA PRO A 35 18.20 20.37 0.51
C PRO A 35 17.60 20.02 1.88
N LEU A 36 16.58 19.17 1.98
CA LEU A 36 15.95 18.79 3.26
C LEU A 36 16.53 17.52 3.90
N ARG A 37 17.57 16.92 3.30
CA ARG A 37 18.26 15.76 3.90
C ARG A 37 18.70 15.97 5.37
N PRO A 38 19.29 17.12 5.77
CA PRO A 38 19.65 17.34 7.18
C PRO A 38 18.44 17.44 8.10
N LEU A 39 17.34 18.07 7.66
CA LEU A 39 16.09 18.14 8.44
C LEU A 39 15.41 16.77 8.58
N LEU A 40 15.48 15.91 7.55
CA LEU A 40 14.99 14.54 7.63
C LEU A 40 15.79 13.71 8.63
N ILE A 41 17.11 13.89 8.67
CA ILE A 41 17.98 13.23 9.65
C ILE A 41 17.59 13.66 11.06
N ASP A 42 17.42 14.96 11.29
CA ASP A 42 17.03 15.51 12.59
C ASP A 42 15.64 15.03 13.03
N ALA A 43 14.66 14.99 12.11
CA ALA A 43 13.33 14.47 12.37
C ALA A 43 13.32 12.96 12.68
N LEU A 44 14.15 12.16 12.00
CA LEU A 44 14.28 10.72 12.27
C LEU A 44 14.97 10.45 13.61
N GLN A 45 15.98 11.25 13.97
CA GLN A 45 16.63 11.20 15.27
C GLN A 45 15.66 11.57 16.39
N PHE A 46 14.87 12.63 16.21
CA PHE A 46 13.80 13.00 17.14
C PHE A 46 12.79 11.85 17.31
N ALA A 47 12.40 11.20 16.20
CA ALA A 47 11.51 10.05 16.21
C ALA A 47 12.13 8.75 16.73
N HIS A 48 13.40 8.76 17.17
CA HIS A 48 14.15 7.57 17.62
C HIS A 48 14.17 6.43 16.57
N VAL A 49 14.10 6.77 15.30
CA VAL A 49 14.15 5.79 14.21
C VAL A 49 15.63 5.53 13.85
N PRO A 50 16.09 4.26 13.80
CA PRO A 50 17.46 3.96 13.44
C PRO A 50 17.74 4.46 12.02
N LEU A 51 18.82 5.23 11.86
CA LEU A 51 19.20 5.73 10.55
C LEU A 51 19.69 4.56 9.68
N PRO A 52 19.14 4.39 8.47
CA PRO A 52 19.60 3.37 7.52
C PRO A 52 20.95 3.82 6.94
N LEU A 53 22.02 3.52 7.68
CA LEU A 53 23.40 3.78 7.29
C LEU A 53 23.94 2.54 6.57
N ILE A 54 23.90 2.57 5.24
CA ILE A 54 24.58 1.55 4.43
C ILE A 54 26.01 2.05 4.20
N GLN A 55 26.99 1.31 4.71
CA GLN A 55 28.42 1.62 4.58
C GLN A 55 28.82 3.03 5.09
N GLY A 56 28.19 3.50 6.17
CA GLY A 56 28.48 4.82 6.74
C GLY A 56 28.00 6.02 5.89
N SER A 57 27.18 5.79 4.86
CA SER A 57 26.66 6.85 3.99
C SER A 57 25.16 7.06 4.17
N THR A 58 24.71 8.32 4.18
CA THR A 58 23.30 8.73 4.20
C THR A 58 22.66 8.77 2.82
N LYS A 59 23.31 8.19 1.79
CA LYS A 59 22.75 8.06 0.44
C LYS A 59 21.40 7.30 0.37
N PRO A 60 21.17 6.20 1.13
CA PRO A 60 19.90 5.46 1.08
C PRO A 60 18.69 6.28 1.52
N LEU A 61 18.90 7.25 2.41
CA LEU A 61 17.88 8.18 2.89
C LEU A 61 17.27 9.00 1.75
N GLY A 62 18.06 9.35 0.74
CA GLY A 62 17.55 10.03 -0.47
C GLY A 62 16.58 9.15 -1.26
N ALA A 63 16.85 7.85 -1.38
CA ALA A 63 15.95 6.91 -2.07
C ALA A 63 14.64 6.73 -1.29
N ILE A 64 14.71 6.58 0.04
CA ILE A 64 13.53 6.48 0.92
C ILE A 64 12.66 7.74 0.79
N ALA A 65 13.29 8.92 0.80
CA ALA A 65 12.63 10.20 0.62
C ALA A 65 11.93 10.29 -0.75
N LEU A 66 12.58 9.86 -1.84
CA LEU A 66 11.99 9.83 -3.17
C LEU A 66 10.77 8.88 -3.26
N THR A 67 10.84 7.71 -2.63
CA THR A 67 9.71 6.78 -2.59
C THR A 67 8.54 7.35 -1.78
N ALA A 68 8.83 7.99 -0.64
CA ALA A 68 7.81 8.63 0.19
C ALA A 68 7.09 9.77 -0.57
N THR A 69 7.84 10.63 -1.26
CA THR A 69 7.25 11.73 -2.03
C THR A 69 6.45 11.25 -3.22
N ALA A 70 6.88 10.18 -3.90
CA ALA A 70 6.09 9.52 -4.94
C ALA A 70 4.77 8.97 -4.41
N GLY A 71 4.77 8.37 -3.21
CA GLY A 71 3.55 7.92 -2.54
C GLY A 71 2.58 9.07 -2.23
N ILE A 72 3.09 10.15 -1.61
CA ILE A 72 2.30 11.35 -1.28
C ILE A 72 1.71 11.98 -2.54
N ALA A 73 2.52 12.14 -3.59
CA ALA A 73 2.07 12.71 -4.86
C ALA A 73 0.99 11.83 -5.53
N GLY A 74 1.11 10.50 -5.43
CA GLY A 74 0.08 9.56 -5.86
C GLY A 74 -1.23 9.73 -5.10
N TRP A 75 -1.18 9.91 -3.78
CA TRP A 75 -2.39 10.16 -2.98
C TRP A 75 -3.04 11.50 -3.30
N LEU A 76 -2.26 12.55 -3.53
CA LEU A 76 -2.76 13.85 -3.96
C LEU A 76 -3.47 13.76 -5.32
N GLU A 77 -2.86 13.07 -6.30
CA GLU A 77 -3.48 12.81 -7.60
C GLU A 77 -4.81 12.08 -7.43
N PHE A 78 -4.83 11.02 -6.62
CA PHE A 78 -6.04 10.25 -6.33
C PHE A 78 -7.15 11.12 -5.73
N VAL A 79 -6.83 11.98 -4.76
CA VAL A 79 -7.82 12.87 -4.12
C VAL A 79 -8.35 13.91 -5.12
N LEU A 80 -7.48 14.51 -5.94
CA LEU A 80 -7.87 15.47 -6.97
C LEU A 80 -8.78 14.81 -8.02
N LEU A 81 -8.42 13.62 -8.49
CA LEU A 81 -9.23 12.83 -9.41
C LEU A 81 -10.59 12.49 -8.79
N ARG A 82 -10.61 12.02 -7.54
CA ARG A 82 -11.84 11.65 -6.83
C ARG A 82 -12.77 12.84 -6.63
N ARG A 83 -12.23 14.01 -6.26
CA ARG A 83 -13.02 15.26 -6.12
C ARG A 83 -13.56 15.74 -7.46
N SER A 84 -12.74 15.73 -8.52
CA SER A 84 -13.14 16.15 -9.86
C SER A 84 -14.23 15.25 -10.45
N LEU A 85 -14.10 13.94 -10.25
CA LEU A 85 -15.11 12.97 -10.68
C LEU A 85 -16.39 13.08 -9.86
N GLY A 86 -16.28 13.26 -8.53
CA GLY A 86 -17.42 13.46 -7.65
C GLY A 86 -18.22 14.74 -7.96
N ARG A 87 -17.56 15.78 -8.48
CA ARG A 87 -18.23 16.99 -8.99
C ARG A 87 -19.02 16.76 -10.28
N ARG A 88 -18.65 15.77 -11.09
CA ARG A 88 -19.27 15.50 -12.40
C ARG A 88 -20.35 14.43 -12.36
N ILE A 89 -20.15 13.38 -11.57
CA ILE A 89 -21.06 12.22 -11.50
C ILE A 89 -21.88 12.23 -10.20
N GLY A 90 -21.57 13.14 -9.27
CA GLY A 90 -22.13 13.14 -7.92
C GLY A 90 -21.27 12.30 -6.95
N PRO A 91 -21.51 12.44 -5.63
CA PRO A 91 -20.76 11.70 -4.62
C PRO A 91 -20.98 10.19 -4.83
N VAL A 92 -19.89 9.43 -4.85
CA VAL A 92 -19.90 7.96 -4.76
C VAL A 92 -19.63 7.61 -3.29
N PRO A 93 -20.66 7.51 -2.44
CA PRO A 93 -20.47 7.18 -1.04
C PRO A 93 -20.02 5.72 -0.93
N LEU A 94 -18.81 5.52 -0.42
CA LEU A 94 -18.45 4.24 0.18
C LEU A 94 -19.03 4.24 1.60
N SER A 95 -19.73 3.18 1.97
CA SER A 95 -20.26 3.08 3.33
C SER A 95 -19.09 3.10 4.32
N ARG A 96 -19.13 4.00 5.31
CA ARG A 96 -18.05 4.08 6.32
C ARG A 96 -17.86 2.75 7.04
N GLY A 97 -18.95 2.02 7.27
CA GLY A 97 -18.92 0.68 7.86
C GLY A 97 -18.14 -0.33 7.02
N TYR A 98 -18.26 -0.29 5.68
CA TYR A 98 -17.47 -1.14 4.79
C TYR A 98 -15.97 -0.83 4.91
N LEU A 99 -15.60 0.45 4.89
CA LEU A 99 -14.20 0.86 5.06
C LEU A 99 -13.64 0.39 6.41
N ILE A 100 -14.36 0.61 7.51
CA ILE A 100 -13.90 0.20 8.85
C ILE A 100 -13.68 -1.33 8.90
N ARG A 101 -14.58 -2.13 8.33
CA ARG A 101 -14.42 -3.60 8.26
C ARG A 101 -13.19 -4.01 7.46
N LEU A 102 -12.92 -3.33 6.34
CA LEU A 102 -11.77 -3.60 5.49
C LEU A 102 -10.44 -3.23 6.17
N TRP A 103 -10.41 -2.09 6.86
CA TRP A 103 -9.23 -1.63 7.59
C TRP A 103 -8.96 -2.53 8.80
N THR A 104 -9.99 -2.92 9.54
CA THR A 104 -9.84 -3.84 10.68
C THR A 104 -9.35 -5.21 10.22
N SER A 105 -9.88 -5.77 9.12
CA SER A 105 -9.38 -7.04 8.58
C SER A 105 -7.92 -6.93 8.13
N ALA A 106 -7.53 -5.83 7.49
CA ALA A 106 -6.14 -5.58 7.07
C ALA A 106 -5.19 -5.46 8.26
N VAL A 107 -5.57 -4.73 9.31
CA VAL A 107 -4.75 -4.57 10.52
C VAL A 107 -4.56 -5.89 11.24
N VAL A 108 -5.64 -6.65 11.46
CA VAL A 108 -5.54 -7.95 12.15
C VAL A 108 -4.72 -8.95 11.35
N ALA A 109 -4.91 -9.01 10.01
CA ALA A 109 -4.09 -9.85 9.15
C ALA A 109 -2.61 -9.43 9.19
N GLY A 110 -2.33 -8.12 9.19
CA GLY A 110 -0.97 -7.58 9.28
C GLY A 110 -0.28 -7.93 10.60
N ILE A 111 -0.97 -7.74 11.73
CA ILE A 111 -0.47 -8.11 13.06
C ILE A 111 -0.19 -9.61 13.12
N THR A 112 -1.08 -10.43 12.58
CA THR A 112 -0.92 -11.89 12.63
C THR A 112 0.22 -12.35 11.73
N GLY A 113 0.38 -11.77 10.53
CA GLY A 113 1.52 -12.05 9.65
C GLY A 113 2.85 -11.62 10.26
N ALA A 114 2.91 -10.45 10.90
CA ALA A 114 4.10 -9.97 11.61
C ALA A 114 4.44 -10.85 12.81
N ALA A 115 3.44 -11.23 13.62
CA ALA A 115 3.63 -12.16 14.73
C ALA A 115 4.13 -13.52 14.23
N PHE A 116 3.58 -14.04 13.13
CA PHE A 116 4.06 -15.28 12.53
C PHE A 116 5.53 -15.18 12.11
N TYR A 117 5.90 -14.09 11.43
CA TYR A 117 7.28 -13.85 11.02
C TYR A 117 8.25 -13.79 12.21
N VAL A 118 7.87 -13.09 13.29
CA VAL A 118 8.74 -12.91 14.47
C VAL A 118 8.84 -14.18 15.33
N TYR A 119 7.73 -14.91 15.53
CA TYR A 119 7.70 -16.03 16.49
C TYR A 119 7.94 -17.41 15.87
N ILE A 120 7.60 -17.60 14.58
CA ILE A 120 7.54 -18.94 13.96
C ILE A 120 8.67 -19.14 12.95
N THR A 121 9.02 -18.12 12.15
CA THR A 121 10.13 -18.20 11.19
C THR A 121 11.47 -18.59 11.83
N PRO A 122 11.88 -18.03 12.99
CA PRO A 122 13.13 -18.42 13.64
C PRO A 122 13.15 -19.89 14.12
N ARG A 123 11.97 -20.48 14.37
CA ARG A 123 11.83 -21.86 14.84
C ARG A 123 11.76 -22.88 13.70
N LEU A 124 11.40 -22.46 12.49
CA LEU A 124 11.39 -23.31 11.29
C LEU A 124 12.75 -23.42 10.59
N GLY A 125 13.75 -22.63 11.00
CA GLY A 125 15.06 -22.53 10.36
C GLY A 125 15.97 -23.77 10.43
N VAL A 126 15.54 -24.86 11.06
CA VAL A 126 16.42 -26.03 11.33
C VAL A 126 16.31 -27.16 10.29
N HIS A 127 15.29 -27.20 9.41
CA HIS A 127 15.01 -28.44 8.65
C HIS A 127 14.80 -28.32 7.12
N LEU A 128 15.01 -27.17 6.47
CA LEU A 128 14.80 -27.05 5.01
C LEU A 128 15.98 -26.41 4.25
N PRO A 129 16.22 -26.82 2.98
CA PRO A 129 17.44 -26.49 2.22
C PRO A 129 17.62 -24.99 1.96
N HIS A 130 18.86 -24.54 2.09
CA HIS A 130 19.35 -23.17 2.27
C HIS A 130 19.27 -22.23 1.05
N PHE A 131 18.61 -22.60 -0.05
CA PHE A 131 18.88 -21.91 -1.32
C PHE A 131 18.33 -20.49 -1.42
N LEU A 132 17.22 -20.11 -0.76
CA LEU A 132 16.68 -18.72 -0.78
C LEU A 132 15.79 -18.43 0.45
N PRO A 133 16.36 -18.15 1.64
CA PRO A 133 15.57 -17.96 2.88
C PRO A 133 14.56 -16.81 2.78
N ASP A 134 14.97 -15.65 2.22
CA ASP A 134 14.14 -14.43 2.24
C ASP A 134 12.89 -14.51 1.34
N ILE A 135 12.99 -15.18 0.19
CA ILE A 135 11.87 -15.28 -0.77
C ILE A 135 10.80 -16.23 -0.24
N ARG A 136 11.22 -17.35 0.38
CA ARG A 136 10.30 -18.31 0.99
C ARG A 136 9.51 -17.67 2.13
N ASP A 137 10.20 -16.97 3.03
CA ASP A 137 9.56 -16.36 4.19
C ASP A 137 8.59 -15.26 3.75
N GLY A 138 8.97 -14.47 2.73
CA GLY A 138 8.08 -13.50 2.10
C GLY A 138 6.83 -14.15 1.49
N LEU A 139 6.97 -15.29 0.80
CA LEU A 139 5.83 -16.00 0.22
C LEU A 139 4.88 -16.55 1.29
N ILE A 140 5.42 -17.13 2.37
CA ILE A 140 4.64 -17.68 3.47
C ILE A 140 3.88 -16.57 4.20
N VAL A 141 4.55 -15.46 4.52
CA VAL A 141 3.91 -14.30 5.18
C VAL A 141 2.83 -13.69 4.29
N CYS A 142 3.10 -13.55 2.98
CA CYS A 142 2.09 -13.07 2.02
C CYS A 142 0.88 -14.01 1.95
N ALA A 143 1.11 -15.33 1.91
CA ALA A 143 0.04 -16.32 1.88
C ALA A 143 -0.81 -16.27 3.15
N ILE A 144 -0.17 -16.23 4.33
CA ILE A 144 -0.85 -16.14 5.63
C ILE A 144 -1.64 -14.84 5.73
N PHE A 145 -1.04 -13.72 5.36
CA PHE A 145 -1.73 -12.42 5.34
C PHE A 145 -2.97 -12.49 4.44
N GLY A 146 -2.84 -13.02 3.22
CA GLY A 146 -3.95 -13.16 2.28
C GLY A 146 -5.08 -14.03 2.81
N VAL A 147 -4.76 -15.19 3.39
CA VAL A 147 -5.74 -16.12 3.97
C VAL A 147 -6.46 -15.48 5.16
N ILE A 148 -5.73 -14.90 6.10
CA ILE A 148 -6.31 -14.29 7.30
C ILE A 148 -7.16 -13.07 6.94
N TYR A 149 -6.65 -12.22 6.05
CA TYR A 149 -7.39 -11.06 5.56
C TYR A 149 -8.72 -11.49 4.93
N PHE A 150 -8.70 -12.50 4.06
CA PHE A 150 -9.90 -13.00 3.40
C PHE A 150 -10.86 -13.68 4.38
N ALA A 151 -10.35 -14.48 5.31
CA ALA A 151 -11.16 -15.12 6.36
C ALA A 151 -11.87 -14.11 7.26
N ILE A 152 -11.17 -13.07 7.71
CA ILE A 152 -11.76 -12.01 8.53
C ILE A 152 -12.74 -11.17 7.72
N ALA A 153 -12.42 -10.83 6.47
CA ALA A 153 -13.34 -10.11 5.60
C ALA A 153 -14.65 -10.89 5.34
N LEU A 154 -14.55 -12.22 5.18
CA LEU A 154 -15.71 -13.10 5.08
C LEU A 154 -16.52 -13.14 6.39
N ALA A 155 -15.85 -13.27 7.54
CA ALA A 155 -16.48 -13.29 8.85
C ALA A 155 -17.23 -11.99 9.16
N LEU A 156 -16.65 -10.84 8.78
CA LEU A 156 -17.27 -9.51 8.90
C LEU A 156 -18.38 -9.25 7.88
N GLY A 157 -18.70 -10.23 7.03
CA GLY A 157 -19.80 -10.19 6.08
C GLY A 157 -19.61 -9.15 4.98
N VAL A 158 -18.37 -8.92 4.56
CA VAL A 158 -18.05 -7.97 3.49
C VAL A 158 -18.67 -8.49 2.18
N PRO A 159 -19.60 -7.74 1.53
CA PRO A 159 -20.34 -8.22 0.36
C PRO A 159 -19.43 -8.68 -0.79
N GLU A 160 -18.31 -8.00 -1.00
CA GLU A 160 -17.33 -8.22 -2.04
C GLU A 160 -16.54 -9.52 -1.81
N ALA A 161 -16.21 -9.84 -0.55
CA ALA A 161 -15.56 -11.09 -0.19
C ALA A 161 -16.50 -12.28 -0.43
N ARG A 162 -17.78 -12.14 -0.07
CA ARG A 162 -18.82 -13.14 -0.34
C ARG A 162 -19.07 -13.33 -1.83
N ALA A 163 -19.11 -12.24 -2.61
CA ALA A 163 -19.25 -12.31 -4.06
C ALA A 163 -18.07 -13.05 -4.72
N THR A 164 -16.86 -12.86 -4.20
CA THR A 164 -15.67 -13.56 -4.68
C THR A 164 -15.75 -15.05 -4.35
N LEU A 165 -16.12 -15.41 -3.12
CA LEU A 165 -16.30 -16.81 -2.72
C LEU A 165 -17.41 -17.51 -3.51
N ALA A 166 -18.52 -16.81 -3.79
CA ALA A 166 -19.61 -17.34 -4.60
C ALA A 166 -19.18 -17.67 -6.03
N ARG A 167 -18.28 -16.89 -6.63
CA ARG A 167 -17.71 -17.18 -7.96
C ARG A 167 -16.87 -18.45 -7.99
N PHE A 168 -16.13 -18.73 -6.93
CA PHE A 168 -15.36 -19.98 -6.82
C PHE A 168 -16.28 -21.19 -6.57
N ARG A 169 -17.32 -21.02 -5.75
CA ARG A 169 -18.28 -22.08 -5.43
C ARG A 169 -19.18 -22.46 -6.61
N LEU A 170 -19.52 -21.50 -7.48
CA LEU A 170 -20.25 -21.78 -8.73
C LEU A 170 -19.40 -22.50 -9.78
N ARG A 171 -18.08 -22.57 -9.60
CA ARG A 171 -17.15 -23.24 -10.53
C ARG A 171 -16.71 -24.62 -10.05
N SER A 172 -17.06 -25.03 -8.84
CA SER A 172 -16.87 -26.40 -8.35
C SER A 172 -18.05 -27.32 -8.67
N ASP A 173 -19.19 -26.75 -9.09
CA ASP A 173 -20.43 -27.46 -9.38
C ASP A 173 -20.68 -27.61 -10.91
N ALA A 174 -19.66 -27.34 -11.74
CA ALA A 174 -19.65 -27.51 -13.19
C ALA A 174 -18.42 -28.31 -13.63
#